data_AF-A0A455ZJM4-F1
#
_entry.id   AF-A0A455ZJM4-F1
#
_cell.length_a   1.000
_cell.length_b   1.000
_cell.length_c   1.000
_cell.angle_alpha   90.00
_cell.angle_beta   90.00
_cell.angle_gamma   90.00
#
_symmetry.space_group_name_H-M   'P 1'
#
loop_
_entity.id
_entity.type
_entity.pdbx_description
1 polymer ?
#
loop_
_entity_poly.entity_id
_entity_poly.type
_entity_poly.pdbx_seq_one_letter_code
_entity_poly.pdbx_strand_id
1 'polypeptide(L)'
;MTDDQDVHLNSLDFQPISLLSFEGVAPYGPSCAQHKCHRCGPVLIDPGTCVYNNASMVLDNGAWAFHPGSYSTDLVANRSVEFLGDAIKAGEPFFLGVTPIAPHAETVGDAFEAPVPAKRHENLFLDVKVPRSPSFNAGAAGAVGYFRNLPKLAHDQIDYMDTFYRRRLQSLQAVDDLIEDIMAKLESHPDVLANTYLFYTSDNGYHIGQHRLPPGKTCGIEEDVNIPFIARGPGIAAGHVGRFPTSHTDLVPTIFELAGIPLRDEFDGEPMPLKGQRQSNDALNRNTYKTLRVDTDDYAFMYTVWCTNEHELYDMKMNNLYGSNSTTSSFDIPQLSARLDTLLLTLKACKGIACRRPWQTLFPTGNVNGLVDAMDPLHDSFFLVSQPRVTFTTCSLGYNAEVEGPLSPVIFGAADETAIEPRQ
;
A
#
# COMPACT_ATOMS: atom_id res chain seq x y z
N MET A 1 -25.19 29.10 48.92
CA MET A 1 -24.26 28.01 49.25
C MET A 1 -24.04 27.25 47.96
N THR A 2 -23.10 27.72 47.17
CA THR A 2 -22.65 27.08 45.93
C THR A 2 -21.25 26.57 46.27
N ASP A 3 -21.20 25.32 46.72
CA ASP A 3 -19.96 24.56 46.90
C ASP A 3 -19.56 24.11 45.49
N ASP A 4 -18.72 24.91 44.83
CA ASP A 4 -18.04 24.52 43.61
C ASP A 4 -17.08 23.38 43.97
N GLN A 5 -17.47 22.16 43.62
CA GLN A 5 -16.60 20.99 43.73
C GLN A 5 -15.48 21.13 42.71
N ASP A 6 -14.27 21.39 43.20
CA ASP A 6 -13.02 21.27 42.49
C ASP A 6 -12.89 19.86 41.88
N VAL A 7 -13.15 19.78 40.57
CA VAL A 7 -12.87 18.58 39.77
C VAL A 7 -11.36 18.50 39.59
N HIS A 8 -10.71 17.73 40.45
CA HIS A 8 -9.33 17.30 40.26
C HIS A 8 -9.23 16.43 39.00
N LEU A 9 -8.71 17.01 37.93
CA LEU A 9 -8.18 16.29 36.77
C LEU A 9 -7.02 15.42 37.27
N ASN A 10 -7.30 14.15 37.52
CA ASN A 10 -6.26 13.12 37.62
C ASN A 10 -5.43 13.20 36.34
N SER A 11 -4.16 13.56 36.49
CA SER A 11 -3.15 13.45 35.46
C SER A 11 -3.11 12.01 34.98
N LEU A 12 -3.73 11.75 33.84
CA LEU A 12 -3.45 10.56 33.06
C LEU A 12 -2.00 10.72 32.60
N ASP A 13 -1.09 10.04 33.27
CA ASP A 13 0.29 9.84 32.83
C ASP A 13 0.25 9.15 31.45
N PHE A 14 0.18 9.93 30.38
CA PHE A 14 0.44 9.43 29.04
C PHE A 14 1.92 9.06 28.98
N GLN A 15 2.22 7.77 29.15
CA GLN A 15 3.56 7.24 28.90
C GLN A 15 3.90 7.51 27.43
N PRO A 16 4.90 8.35 27.13
CA PRO A 16 5.21 8.73 25.75
C PRO A 16 5.78 7.53 24.98
N ILE A 17 5.29 7.25 23.76
CA ILE A 17 5.57 6.01 22.99
C ILE A 17 6.60 6.24 21.87
N SER A 18 7.45 5.24 21.61
CA SER A 18 8.42 5.27 20.50
C SER A 18 7.98 4.39 19.32
N LEU A 19 8.24 4.85 18.11
CA LEU A 19 7.77 4.23 16.86
C LEU A 19 8.92 4.06 15.87
N LEU A 20 9.02 2.89 15.26
CA LEU A 20 9.97 2.57 14.22
C LEU A 20 9.24 1.96 13.02
N SER A 21 9.41 2.51 11.82
CA SER A 21 8.89 1.94 10.58
C SER A 21 10.03 1.60 9.62
N PHE A 22 9.93 0.44 8.97
CA PHE A 22 10.78 0.03 7.86
C PHE A 22 9.96 0.04 6.57
N GLU A 23 10.36 0.84 5.58
CA GLU A 23 9.71 0.90 4.27
C GLU A 23 10.75 0.87 3.15
N GLY A 24 10.69 -0.07 2.21
CA GLY A 24 11.54 0.04 1.00
C GLY A 24 11.03 1.16 0.09
N VAL A 25 11.69 2.33 0.03
CA VAL A 25 11.21 3.50 -0.76
C VAL A 25 12.37 4.25 -1.42
N ALA A 26 12.16 4.76 -2.65
CA ALA A 26 12.93 5.85 -3.24
C ALA A 26 12.20 7.19 -2.96
N PRO A 27 12.72 8.07 -2.09
CA PRO A 27 12.01 9.28 -1.69
C PRO A 27 11.96 10.32 -2.82
N TYR A 28 10.77 10.53 -3.37
CA TYR A 28 10.46 11.71 -4.17
C TYR A 28 9.80 12.77 -3.27
N GLY A 29 10.55 13.79 -2.84
CA GLY A 29 9.94 15.00 -2.30
C GLY A 29 10.74 15.73 -1.20
N PRO A 30 10.94 17.06 -1.30
CA PRO A 30 11.63 17.85 -0.28
C PRO A 30 10.76 18.26 0.94
N SER A 31 9.57 17.68 1.14
CA SER A 31 8.62 18.18 2.16
C SER A 31 8.97 17.84 3.62
N CYS A 32 9.88 16.89 3.90
CA CYS A 32 10.38 16.70 5.26
C CYS A 32 11.17 17.92 5.78
N ALA A 33 11.55 18.86 4.91
CA ALA A 33 12.35 20.02 5.30
C ALA A 33 11.57 21.17 5.98
N GLN A 34 10.22 21.17 5.97
CA GLN A 34 9.45 22.36 6.38
C GLN A 34 8.88 22.33 7.81
N HIS A 35 8.80 21.19 8.47
CA HIS A 35 8.31 21.11 9.85
C HIS A 35 9.47 20.91 10.81
N LYS A 36 9.33 21.41 12.05
CA LYS A 36 10.33 21.40 13.15
C LYS A 36 10.69 19.97 13.61
N CYS A 37 11.09 19.10 12.70
CA CYS A 37 11.80 17.89 13.05
C CYS A 37 13.20 18.36 13.45
N HIS A 38 13.47 18.39 14.76
CA HIS A 38 14.75 18.88 15.28
C HIS A 38 15.94 18.03 14.80
N ARG A 39 15.68 16.79 14.36
CA ARG A 39 16.60 15.93 13.59
C ARG A 39 15.81 15.12 12.58
N CYS A 40 16.15 15.23 11.30
CA CYS A 40 15.64 14.34 10.25
C CYS A 40 16.69 13.26 10.01
N GLY A 41 16.29 11.99 10.03
CA GLY A 41 17.14 10.90 9.55
C GLY A 41 17.63 11.19 8.12
N PRO A 42 18.77 10.59 7.71
CA PRO A 42 19.32 10.83 6.39
C PRO A 42 18.36 10.35 5.31
N VAL A 43 18.17 11.17 4.30
CA VAL A 43 17.32 10.84 3.16
C VAL A 43 18.22 10.62 1.96
N LEU A 44 18.09 9.47 1.31
CA LEU A 44 18.69 9.21 0.01
C LEU A 44 18.14 10.22 -1.00
N ILE A 45 18.99 10.77 -1.87
CA ILE A 45 18.56 11.75 -2.87
C ILE A 45 19.07 11.43 -4.28
N ASP A 46 18.32 11.89 -5.27
CA ASP A 46 18.69 11.77 -6.67
C ASP A 46 19.93 12.62 -7.03
N PRO A 47 20.72 12.21 -8.04
CA PRO A 47 20.54 11.04 -8.91
C PRO A 47 21.05 9.71 -8.31
N GLY A 48 21.44 9.69 -7.03
CA GLY A 48 22.06 8.53 -6.37
C GLY A 48 21.12 7.61 -5.59
N THR A 49 19.80 7.84 -5.64
CA THR A 49 18.81 7.11 -4.83
C THR A 49 18.80 5.62 -5.17
N CYS A 50 18.67 5.29 -6.46
CA CYS A 50 18.50 3.92 -6.93
C CYS A 50 19.82 3.24 -7.36
N VAL A 51 20.95 3.70 -6.81
CA VAL A 51 22.29 3.14 -7.07
C VAL A 51 22.84 2.55 -5.78
N TYR A 52 23.22 1.27 -5.82
CA TYR A 52 23.62 0.54 -4.62
C TYR A 52 24.98 0.97 -4.09
N ASN A 53 25.96 1.23 -4.97
CA ASN A 53 27.37 1.40 -4.58
C ASN A 53 27.92 2.82 -4.70
N ASN A 54 27.07 3.86 -4.71
CA ASN A 54 27.48 5.27 -4.81
C ASN A 54 26.32 6.20 -4.38
N ALA A 55 25.78 5.99 -3.19
CA ALA A 55 24.60 6.73 -2.73
C ALA A 55 24.89 8.23 -2.51
N SER A 56 23.86 9.05 -2.72
CA SER A 56 23.84 10.45 -2.29
C SER A 56 22.83 10.63 -1.17
N MET A 57 23.19 11.34 -0.11
CA MET A 57 22.35 11.51 1.08
C MET A 57 22.33 12.96 1.54
N VAL A 58 21.22 13.39 2.13
CA VAL A 58 21.10 14.65 2.88
C VAL A 58 20.85 14.32 4.33
N LEU A 59 21.53 15.02 5.23
CA LEU A 59 21.35 14.87 6.66
C LEU A 59 20.88 16.18 7.30
N ASP A 60 19.83 16.14 8.12
CA ASP A 60 19.37 17.27 8.95
C ASP A 60 19.19 18.58 8.17
N ASN A 61 18.64 18.50 6.95
CA ASN A 61 18.52 19.62 6.00
C ASN A 61 19.87 20.31 5.66
N GLY A 62 20.98 19.64 5.93
CA GLY A 62 22.33 20.09 5.61
C GLY A 62 22.66 19.94 4.13
N ALA A 63 23.93 20.13 3.81
CA ALA A 63 24.43 19.88 2.46
C ALA A 63 24.32 18.39 2.11
N TRP A 64 24.00 18.09 0.86
CA TRP A 64 24.05 16.73 0.37
C TRP A 64 25.51 16.22 0.36
N ALA A 65 25.67 14.93 0.60
CA ALA A 65 26.94 14.24 0.60
C ALA A 65 26.90 13.06 -0.38
N PHE A 66 27.98 12.90 -1.15
CA PHE A 66 28.21 11.76 -2.02
C PHE A 66 29.07 10.72 -1.30
N HIS A 67 28.69 9.45 -1.36
CA HIS A 67 29.38 8.36 -0.68
C HIS A 67 29.91 7.33 -1.70
N PRO A 68 31.01 7.64 -2.41
CA PRO A 68 31.53 6.76 -3.46
C PRO A 68 32.00 5.42 -2.89
N GLY A 69 31.63 4.32 -3.56
CA GLY A 69 31.99 2.96 -3.18
C GLY A 69 31.33 2.44 -1.90
N SER A 70 30.48 3.25 -1.26
CA SER A 70 29.74 2.85 -0.06
C SER A 70 28.42 2.20 -0.46
N TYR A 71 28.06 1.11 0.20
CA TYR A 71 26.81 0.40 -0.06
C TYR A 71 25.64 1.13 0.62
N SER A 72 24.61 1.46 -0.16
CA SER A 72 23.51 2.35 0.26
C SER A 72 22.77 1.83 1.49
N THR A 73 22.45 0.53 1.56
CA THR A 73 21.80 -0.07 2.72
C THR A 73 22.66 0.01 3.97
N ASP A 74 23.98 -0.12 3.85
CA ASP A 74 24.89 -0.05 5.01
C ASP A 74 24.96 1.39 5.55
N LEU A 75 24.88 2.40 4.68
CA LEU A 75 24.78 3.80 5.10
C LEU A 75 23.47 4.07 5.85
N VAL A 76 22.34 3.53 5.35
CA VAL A 76 21.03 3.63 6.02
C VAL A 76 21.07 2.91 7.37
N ALA A 77 21.67 1.72 7.45
CA ALA A 77 21.80 0.95 8.68
C ALA A 77 22.59 1.72 9.75
N ASN A 78 23.82 2.13 9.41
CA ASN A 78 24.70 2.86 10.31
C ASN A 78 24.02 4.09 10.91
N ARG A 79 23.29 4.84 10.07
CA ARG A 79 22.64 6.04 10.58
C ARG A 79 21.33 5.78 11.32
N SER A 80 20.60 4.73 10.99
CA SER A 80 19.43 4.32 11.77
C SER A 80 19.85 3.98 13.21
N VAL A 81 20.96 3.26 13.38
CA VAL A 81 21.53 2.93 14.70
C VAL A 81 22.05 4.17 15.42
N GLU A 82 22.70 5.09 14.70
CA GLU A 82 23.17 6.36 15.27
C GLU A 82 22.01 7.22 15.78
N PHE A 83 20.98 7.44 14.96
CA PHE A 83 19.79 8.19 15.35
C PHE A 83 19.12 7.55 16.56
N LEU A 84 18.95 6.22 16.55
CA LEU A 84 18.34 5.50 17.65
C LEU A 84 19.16 5.67 18.95
N GLY A 85 20.49 5.65 18.86
CA GLY A 85 21.37 5.92 20.00
C GLY A 85 21.18 7.33 20.57
N ASP A 86 21.07 8.33 19.71
CA ASP A 86 20.80 9.71 20.10
C ASP A 86 19.41 9.89 20.73
N ALA A 87 18.39 9.27 20.15
CA ALA A 87 17.01 9.31 20.64
C ALA A 87 16.90 8.67 22.03
N ILE A 88 17.48 7.48 22.22
CA ILE A 88 17.54 6.81 23.52
C ILE A 88 18.23 7.70 24.57
N LYS A 89 19.34 8.33 24.21
CA LYS A 89 20.08 9.21 25.11
C LYS A 89 19.29 10.47 25.48
N ALA A 90 18.47 10.99 24.57
CA ALA A 90 17.60 12.13 24.84
C ALA A 90 16.48 11.80 25.83
N GLY A 91 16.02 10.53 25.88
CA GLY A 91 14.97 10.09 26.80
C GLY A 91 13.57 10.60 26.44
N GLU A 92 13.38 11.06 25.20
CA GLU A 92 12.10 11.51 24.65
C GLU A 92 11.55 10.49 23.64
N PRO A 93 10.24 10.47 23.38
CA PRO A 93 9.66 9.75 22.25
C PRO A 93 10.38 10.02 20.94
N PHE A 94 10.49 8.99 20.13
CA PHE A 94 10.99 9.12 18.78
C PHE A 94 10.08 8.45 17.76
N PHE A 95 10.13 8.97 16.55
CA PHE A 95 9.69 8.30 15.34
C PHE A 95 10.90 8.15 14.43
N LEU A 96 11.21 6.93 14.01
CA LEU A 96 12.28 6.63 13.06
C LEU A 96 11.70 5.88 11.86
N GLY A 97 11.79 6.49 10.68
CA GLY A 97 11.52 5.82 9.40
C GLY A 97 12.83 5.36 8.77
N VAL A 98 12.91 4.07 8.44
CA VAL A 98 14.12 3.44 7.88
C VAL A 98 13.81 2.93 6.48
N THR A 99 14.40 3.56 5.48
CA THR A 99 14.00 3.34 4.08
C THR A 99 15.14 2.93 3.16
N PRO A 100 15.65 1.68 3.28
CA PRO A 100 16.65 1.17 2.34
C PRO A 100 16.03 0.97 0.96
N ILE A 101 16.82 1.16 -0.11
CA ILE A 101 16.34 0.90 -1.48
C ILE A 101 16.17 -0.59 -1.79
N ALA A 102 16.86 -1.46 -1.05
CA ALA A 102 16.82 -2.89 -1.34
C ALA A 102 15.41 -3.45 -1.09
N PRO A 103 14.90 -4.35 -1.96
CA PRO A 103 15.56 -5.02 -3.09
C PRO A 103 15.20 -4.43 -4.46
N HIS A 104 15.04 -3.10 -4.58
CA HIS A 104 14.67 -2.44 -5.83
C HIS A 104 15.68 -2.70 -6.97
N ALA A 105 15.21 -2.64 -8.22
CA ALA A 105 16.07 -2.68 -9.40
C ALA A 105 17.09 -1.52 -9.34
N GLU A 106 18.33 -1.77 -9.74
CA GLU A 106 19.29 -0.67 -9.87
C GLU A 106 18.92 0.18 -11.09
N THR A 107 18.97 1.50 -10.95
CA THR A 107 18.70 2.42 -12.07
C THR A 107 19.99 3.10 -12.48
N VAL A 108 20.51 2.74 -13.67
CA VAL A 108 21.74 3.32 -14.23
C VAL A 108 21.40 3.98 -15.57
N GLY A 109 21.33 5.31 -15.57
CA GLY A 109 20.76 6.04 -16.71
C GLY A 109 19.27 5.70 -16.88
N ASP A 110 18.88 5.27 -18.07
CA ASP A 110 17.49 4.86 -18.37
C ASP A 110 17.24 3.34 -18.20
N ALA A 111 18.26 2.58 -17.77
CA ALA A 111 18.17 1.13 -17.64
C ALA A 111 17.79 0.70 -16.21
N PHE A 112 16.86 -0.26 -16.12
CA PHE A 112 16.53 -0.98 -14.89
C PHE A 112 17.26 -2.32 -14.89
N GLU A 113 18.24 -2.46 -14.00
CA GLU A 113 19.06 -3.67 -13.87
C GLU A 113 18.69 -4.46 -12.61
N ALA A 114 19.18 -5.70 -12.55
CA ALA A 114 19.01 -6.51 -11.35
C ALA A 114 19.68 -5.83 -10.14
N PRO A 115 19.12 -5.96 -8.94
CA PRO A 115 19.72 -5.40 -7.73
C PRO A 115 21.16 -5.85 -7.54
N VAL A 116 22.02 -4.96 -7.06
CA VAL A 116 23.41 -5.31 -6.74
C VAL A 116 23.48 -5.69 -5.27
N PRO A 117 23.84 -6.94 -4.93
CA PRO A 117 23.95 -7.34 -3.54
C PRO A 117 25.18 -6.72 -2.88
N ALA A 118 25.13 -6.60 -1.55
CA ALA A 118 26.33 -6.33 -0.77
C ALA A 118 27.36 -7.44 -1.04
N LYS A 119 28.64 -7.07 -1.18
CA LYS A 119 29.72 -8.02 -1.52
C LYS A 119 29.75 -9.26 -0.60
N ARG A 120 29.43 -9.09 0.68
CA ARG A 120 29.36 -10.17 1.68
C ARG A 120 28.27 -11.21 1.39
N HIS A 121 27.23 -10.84 0.63
CA HIS A 121 26.04 -11.65 0.35
C HIS A 121 25.97 -12.15 -1.10
N GLU A 122 26.94 -11.80 -1.95
CA GLU A 122 26.90 -12.05 -3.41
C GLU A 122 26.89 -13.53 -3.81
N ASN A 123 27.34 -14.41 -2.90
CA ASN A 123 27.48 -15.85 -3.13
C ASN A 123 26.40 -16.69 -2.42
N LEU A 124 25.35 -16.06 -1.88
CA LEU A 124 24.23 -16.73 -1.24
C LEU A 124 23.17 -17.16 -2.26
N PHE A 125 22.43 -18.24 -1.97
CA PHE A 125 21.27 -18.69 -2.75
C PHE A 125 21.54 -19.00 -4.23
N LEU A 126 22.72 -19.53 -4.57
CA LEU A 126 23.15 -19.72 -5.97
C LEU A 126 22.19 -20.56 -6.82
N ASP A 127 21.50 -21.53 -6.21
CA ASP A 127 20.57 -22.42 -6.92
C ASP A 127 19.10 -21.98 -6.85
N VAL A 128 18.81 -20.85 -6.18
CA VAL A 128 17.43 -20.37 -6.06
C VAL A 128 16.90 -19.89 -7.40
N LYS A 129 15.61 -20.13 -7.60
CA LYS A 129 14.83 -19.77 -8.79
C LYS A 129 13.58 -19.03 -8.37
N VAL A 130 13.04 -18.17 -9.24
CA VAL A 130 11.75 -17.51 -8.97
C VAL A 130 10.65 -18.57 -8.82
N PRO A 131 9.76 -18.47 -7.82
CA PRO A 131 8.67 -19.42 -7.66
C PRO A 131 7.87 -19.61 -8.95
N ARG A 132 7.75 -20.87 -9.40
CA ARG A 132 6.99 -21.25 -10.59
C ARG A 132 5.51 -21.42 -10.24
N SER A 133 4.88 -20.34 -9.78
CA SER A 133 3.44 -20.30 -9.45
C SER A 133 2.57 -20.59 -10.68
N PRO A 134 1.27 -20.92 -10.52
CA PRO A 134 0.35 -21.05 -11.65
C PRO A 134 0.26 -19.81 -12.55
N SER A 135 0.47 -18.62 -11.99
CA SER A 135 0.53 -17.35 -12.74
C SER A 135 1.85 -17.18 -13.50
N PHE A 136 2.94 -17.87 -13.11
CA PHE A 136 4.25 -17.75 -13.75
C PHE A 136 4.25 -18.26 -15.19
N ASN A 137 4.58 -17.36 -16.13
CA ASN A 137 4.57 -17.63 -17.58
C ASN A 137 3.33 -18.41 -18.05
N ALA A 138 2.15 -17.99 -17.57
CA ALA A 138 0.91 -18.74 -17.70
C ALA A 138 0.59 -19.19 -19.14
N GLY A 139 -0.08 -20.34 -19.24
CA GLY A 139 -0.44 -20.98 -20.51
C GLY A 139 -1.29 -20.10 -21.43
N ALA A 140 -2.25 -19.38 -20.87
CA ALA A 140 -3.04 -18.35 -21.53
C ALA A 140 -2.49 -16.95 -21.21
N ALA A 141 -2.67 -15.99 -22.14
CA ALA A 141 -2.41 -14.58 -21.87
C ALA A 141 -3.53 -14.00 -20.98
N GLY A 142 -3.33 -12.79 -20.44
CA GLY A 142 -4.40 -12.12 -19.71
C GLY A 142 -5.56 -11.72 -20.62
N ALA A 143 -6.68 -11.30 -20.03
CA ALA A 143 -7.91 -11.05 -20.78
C ALA A 143 -8.01 -9.63 -21.38
N VAL A 144 -7.30 -8.66 -20.80
CA VAL A 144 -7.49 -7.22 -21.08
C VAL A 144 -6.18 -6.49 -21.34
N GLY A 145 -6.28 -5.27 -21.86
CA GLY A 145 -5.17 -4.34 -22.00
C GLY A 145 -3.96 -4.94 -22.70
N TYR A 146 -2.78 -4.54 -22.24
CA TYR A 146 -1.53 -5.08 -22.77
C TYR A 146 -1.30 -6.55 -22.38
N PHE A 147 -1.92 -7.03 -21.29
CA PHE A 147 -1.80 -8.42 -20.84
C PHE A 147 -2.29 -9.43 -21.89
N ARG A 148 -3.28 -9.06 -22.72
CA ARG A 148 -3.81 -9.89 -23.82
C ARG A 148 -2.75 -10.23 -24.86
N ASN A 149 -1.81 -9.33 -25.09
CA ASN A 149 -0.84 -9.42 -26.17
C ASN A 149 0.56 -9.83 -25.70
N LEU A 150 0.73 -10.14 -24.41
CA LEU A 150 2.03 -10.56 -23.87
C LEU A 150 2.43 -11.94 -24.40
N PRO A 151 3.59 -12.04 -25.10
CA PRO A 151 4.09 -13.32 -25.56
C PRO A 151 4.51 -14.18 -24.37
N LYS A 152 4.53 -15.51 -24.57
CA LYS A 152 5.18 -16.38 -23.58
C LYS A 152 6.66 -16.04 -23.48
N LEU A 153 7.17 -16.10 -22.25
CA LEU A 153 8.57 -15.88 -21.97
C LEU A 153 9.39 -17.05 -22.53
N ALA A 154 10.44 -16.70 -23.28
CA ALA A 154 11.43 -17.64 -23.78
C ALA A 154 12.37 -18.13 -22.66
N HIS A 155 13.14 -19.18 -22.95
CA HIS A 155 14.02 -19.82 -21.96
C HIS A 155 15.07 -18.85 -21.39
N ASP A 156 15.71 -18.06 -22.23
CA ASP A 156 16.69 -17.04 -21.83
C ASP A 156 16.08 -15.95 -20.93
N GLN A 157 14.83 -15.55 -21.20
CA GLN A 157 14.10 -14.62 -20.34
C GLN A 157 13.79 -15.22 -18.96
N ILE A 158 13.43 -16.51 -18.92
CA ILE A 158 13.20 -17.24 -17.66
C ILE A 158 14.51 -17.38 -16.85
N ASP A 159 15.63 -17.67 -17.52
CA ASP A 159 16.94 -17.76 -16.87
C ASP A 159 17.40 -16.41 -16.31
N TYR A 160 17.12 -15.32 -17.04
CA TYR A 160 17.34 -13.96 -16.54
C TYR A 160 16.47 -13.66 -15.30
N MET A 161 15.20 -14.08 -15.30
CA MET A 161 14.30 -13.91 -14.16
C MET A 161 14.78 -14.66 -12.91
N ASP A 162 15.33 -15.86 -13.06
CA ASP A 162 15.96 -16.59 -11.96
C ASP A 162 17.15 -15.82 -11.38
N THR A 163 17.96 -15.23 -12.25
CA THR A 163 19.08 -14.37 -11.84
C THR A 163 18.59 -13.11 -11.12
N PHE A 164 17.57 -12.44 -11.65
CA PHE A 164 16.98 -11.25 -11.06
C PHE A 164 16.41 -11.54 -9.66
N TYR A 165 15.66 -12.64 -9.53
CA TYR A 165 15.09 -13.07 -8.25
C TYR A 165 16.17 -13.40 -7.22
N ARG A 166 17.21 -14.14 -7.62
CA ARG A 166 18.38 -14.40 -6.75
C ARG A 166 19.02 -13.12 -6.27
N ARG A 167 19.26 -12.16 -7.18
CA ARG A 167 19.88 -10.87 -6.87
C ARG A 167 19.04 -10.04 -5.90
N ARG A 168 17.70 -10.06 -6.02
CA ARG A 168 16.80 -9.47 -5.02
C ARG A 168 17.00 -10.09 -3.65
N LEU A 169 16.99 -11.42 -3.53
CA LEU A 169 17.20 -12.11 -2.26
C LEU A 169 18.57 -11.79 -1.65
N GLN A 170 19.64 -11.81 -2.45
CA GLN A 170 20.98 -11.45 -2.00
C GLN A 170 21.07 -10.00 -1.53
N SER A 171 20.43 -9.05 -2.22
CA SER A 171 20.39 -7.63 -1.81
C SER A 171 19.59 -7.42 -0.53
N LEU A 172 18.53 -8.21 -0.32
CA LEU A 172 17.69 -8.17 0.87
C LEU A 172 18.43 -8.62 2.13
N GLN A 173 19.49 -9.42 2.03
CA GLN A 173 20.30 -9.81 3.19
C GLN A 173 20.99 -8.62 3.87
N ALA A 174 21.29 -7.54 3.14
CA ALA A 174 21.78 -6.32 3.78
C ALA A 174 20.68 -5.58 4.58
N VAL A 175 19.40 -5.78 4.22
CA VAL A 175 18.27 -5.27 5.01
C VAL A 175 18.08 -6.12 6.27
N ASP A 176 18.33 -7.44 6.17
CA ASP A 176 18.34 -8.35 7.31
C ASP A 176 19.40 -7.92 8.34
N ASP A 177 20.65 -7.69 7.91
CA ASP A 177 21.72 -7.16 8.77
C ASP A 177 21.31 -5.82 9.44
N LEU A 178 20.69 -4.92 8.67
CA LEU A 178 20.22 -3.62 9.14
C LEU A 178 19.16 -3.78 10.25
N ILE A 179 18.23 -4.71 10.08
CA ILE A 179 17.19 -5.01 11.08
C ILE A 179 17.83 -5.62 12.33
N GLU A 180 18.79 -6.54 12.17
CA GLU A 180 19.56 -7.12 13.28
C GLU A 180 20.25 -6.03 14.10
N ASP A 181 20.93 -5.08 13.45
CA ASP A 181 21.63 -3.98 14.13
C ASP A 181 20.68 -3.09 14.97
N ILE A 182 19.50 -2.76 14.42
CA ILE A 182 18.51 -1.98 15.14
C ILE A 182 17.90 -2.77 16.30
N MET A 183 17.58 -4.04 16.07
CA MET A 183 17.06 -4.92 17.11
C MET A 183 18.05 -5.08 18.25
N ALA A 184 19.33 -5.34 17.96
CA ALA A 184 20.39 -5.44 18.95
C ALA A 184 20.52 -4.13 19.76
N LYS A 185 20.40 -2.97 19.10
CA LYS A 185 20.42 -1.67 19.78
C LYS A 185 19.24 -1.50 20.73
N LEU A 186 18.03 -1.87 20.32
CA LEU A 186 16.84 -1.82 21.18
C LEU A 186 16.91 -2.83 22.33
N GLU A 187 17.35 -4.07 22.06
CA GLU A 187 17.49 -5.14 23.06
C GLU A 187 18.50 -4.79 24.16
N SER A 188 19.54 -4.01 23.84
CA SER A 188 20.44 -3.45 24.85
C SER A 188 19.79 -2.40 25.77
N HIS A 189 18.56 -1.97 25.49
CA HIS A 189 17.76 -1.03 26.28
C HIS A 189 16.33 -1.58 26.50
N PRO A 190 16.15 -2.57 27.40
CA PRO A 190 14.87 -3.28 27.55
C PRO A 190 13.67 -2.37 27.82
N ASP A 191 13.84 -1.30 28.60
CA ASP A 191 12.76 -0.35 28.90
C ASP A 191 12.30 0.42 27.65
N VAL A 192 13.24 0.76 26.75
CA VAL A 192 12.92 1.40 25.48
C VAL A 192 12.24 0.40 24.55
N LEU A 193 12.78 -0.81 24.41
CA LEU A 193 12.22 -1.87 23.55
C LEU A 193 10.78 -2.23 23.98
N ALA A 194 10.53 -2.28 25.28
CA ALA A 194 9.22 -2.59 25.86
C ALA A 194 8.16 -1.54 25.52
N ASN A 195 8.58 -0.30 25.21
CA ASN A 195 7.72 0.83 24.86
C ASN A 195 7.86 1.27 23.38
N THR A 196 8.48 0.42 22.54
CA THR A 196 8.67 0.71 21.11
C THR A 196 7.78 -0.20 20.26
N TYR A 197 7.01 0.40 19.36
CA TYR A 197 6.33 -0.33 18.28
C TYR A 197 7.21 -0.34 17.03
N LEU A 198 7.31 -1.50 16.39
CA LEU A 198 8.03 -1.68 15.12
C LEU A 198 7.08 -2.15 14.05
N PHE A 199 7.16 -1.55 12.88
CA PHE A 199 6.43 -1.91 11.66
C PHE A 199 7.41 -2.25 10.55
N TYR A 200 7.20 -3.37 9.88
CA TYR A 200 7.95 -3.76 8.69
C TYR A 200 7.00 -3.92 7.52
N THR A 201 7.24 -3.19 6.43
CA THR A 201 6.45 -3.30 5.20
C THR A 201 7.25 -2.95 3.94
N SER A 202 6.60 -2.91 2.78
CA SER A 202 7.18 -2.64 1.46
C SER A 202 6.30 -1.69 0.68
N ASP A 203 6.84 -0.72 -0.05
CA ASP A 203 6.07 0.25 -0.83
C ASP A 203 5.09 -0.40 -1.84
N ASN A 204 5.51 -1.51 -2.41
CA ASN A 204 4.77 -2.31 -3.38
C ASN A 204 5.25 -3.77 -3.34
N GLY A 205 4.43 -4.65 -3.91
CA GLY A 205 4.85 -5.96 -4.34
C GLY A 205 5.71 -5.90 -5.61
N TYR A 206 6.06 -7.05 -6.15
CA TYR A 206 6.92 -7.13 -7.34
C TYR A 206 6.74 -8.47 -8.06
N HIS A 207 6.24 -8.43 -9.28
CA HIS A 207 6.16 -9.59 -10.16
C HIS A 207 7.48 -9.83 -10.90
N ILE A 208 7.79 -11.10 -11.15
CA ILE A 208 8.93 -11.59 -11.93
C ILE A 208 8.45 -12.82 -12.71
N GLY A 209 7.91 -12.59 -13.90
CA GLY A 209 7.43 -13.65 -14.80
C GLY A 209 5.98 -14.07 -14.58
N GLN A 210 5.36 -13.74 -13.46
CA GLN A 210 3.92 -13.89 -13.27
C GLN A 210 3.17 -13.09 -14.34
N HIS A 211 2.11 -13.68 -14.89
CA HIS A 211 1.34 -13.13 -15.99
C HIS A 211 2.14 -12.84 -17.27
N ARG A 212 3.28 -13.53 -17.46
CA ARG A 212 4.24 -13.32 -18.55
C ARG A 212 4.92 -11.94 -18.52
N LEU A 213 4.83 -11.24 -17.40
CA LEU A 213 5.42 -9.92 -17.25
C LEU A 213 6.93 -10.02 -16.98
N PRO A 214 7.73 -9.08 -17.52
CA PRO A 214 9.12 -8.91 -17.08
C PRO A 214 9.17 -8.53 -15.58
N PRO A 215 10.35 -8.55 -14.93
CA PRO A 215 10.49 -8.07 -13.57
C PRO A 215 9.96 -6.63 -13.45
N GLY A 216 9.00 -6.38 -12.55
CA GLY A 216 8.37 -5.08 -12.47
C GLY A 216 7.37 -4.94 -11.33
N LYS A 217 6.70 -3.79 -11.36
CA LYS A 217 5.62 -3.38 -10.46
C LYS A 217 4.61 -2.55 -11.25
N THR A 218 3.60 -1.98 -10.57
CA THR A 218 2.53 -1.10 -11.10
C THR A 218 1.28 -1.80 -11.66
N CYS A 219 1.06 -3.07 -11.36
CA CYS A 219 -0.13 -3.83 -11.77
C CYS A 219 -1.09 -4.06 -10.59
N GLY A 220 -2.38 -4.30 -10.89
CA GLY A 220 -3.40 -4.63 -9.88
C GLY A 220 -3.41 -6.12 -9.47
N ILE A 221 -2.36 -6.85 -9.84
CA ILE A 221 -2.21 -8.29 -9.59
C ILE A 221 -1.72 -8.55 -8.17
N GLU A 222 -1.96 -9.76 -7.68
CA GLU A 222 -1.66 -10.14 -6.31
C GLU A 222 -0.19 -9.92 -5.94
N GLU A 223 0.72 -10.24 -6.85
CA GLU A 223 2.16 -10.11 -6.65
C GLU A 223 2.62 -8.66 -6.45
N ASP A 224 1.84 -7.67 -6.91
CA ASP A 224 2.18 -6.24 -6.86
C ASP A 224 1.52 -5.50 -5.69
N VAL A 225 0.41 -6.03 -5.14
CA VAL A 225 -0.39 -5.34 -4.13
C VAL A 225 -0.40 -6.04 -2.77
N ASN A 226 -0.16 -7.35 -2.72
CA ASN A 226 -0.06 -8.08 -1.46
C ASN A 226 1.38 -8.07 -0.94
N ILE A 227 1.64 -7.16 -0.01
CA ILE A 227 2.96 -6.86 0.53
C ILE A 227 3.15 -7.49 1.92
N PRO A 228 4.39 -7.74 2.35
CA PRO A 228 4.64 -8.08 3.74
C PRO A 228 4.20 -6.93 4.66
N PHE A 229 3.54 -7.28 5.75
CA PHE A 229 3.26 -6.38 6.86
C PHE A 229 3.43 -7.12 8.18
N ILE A 230 4.33 -6.64 9.02
CA ILE A 230 4.60 -7.21 10.35
C ILE A 230 4.62 -6.06 11.36
N ALA A 231 3.97 -6.25 12.50
CA ALA A 231 4.00 -5.29 13.60
C ALA A 231 4.36 -5.99 14.92
N ARG A 232 5.20 -5.35 15.75
CA ARG A 232 5.40 -5.72 17.16
C ARG A 232 5.31 -4.49 18.06
N GLY A 233 4.93 -4.68 19.31
CA GLY A 233 4.93 -3.60 20.30
C GLY A 233 4.00 -3.88 21.48
N PRO A 234 3.91 -2.93 22.42
CA PRO A 234 3.03 -3.05 23.59
C PRO A 234 1.59 -3.45 23.24
N GLY A 235 1.13 -4.56 23.82
CA GLY A 235 -0.25 -5.05 23.65
C GLY A 235 -0.58 -5.67 22.29
N ILE A 236 0.36 -5.76 21.34
CA ILE A 236 0.18 -6.54 20.11
C ILE A 236 0.43 -8.01 20.43
N ALA A 237 -0.53 -8.88 20.08
CA ALA A 237 -0.44 -10.31 20.37
C ALA A 237 0.67 -10.98 19.54
N ALA A 238 1.54 -11.74 20.20
CA ALA A 238 2.62 -12.48 19.54
C ALA A 238 2.06 -13.63 18.69
N GLY A 239 2.60 -13.80 17.47
CA GLY A 239 2.21 -14.88 16.56
C GLY A 239 0.79 -14.77 16.00
N HIS A 240 0.09 -13.66 16.24
CA HIS A 240 -1.23 -13.42 15.67
C HIS A 240 -1.11 -13.09 14.17
N VAL A 241 -2.04 -13.64 13.38
CA VAL A 241 -2.14 -13.38 11.93
C VAL A 241 -3.48 -12.69 11.67
N GLY A 242 -3.42 -11.40 11.34
CA GLY A 242 -4.56 -10.64 10.84
C GLY A 242 -4.91 -11.07 9.42
N ARG A 243 -6.19 -11.35 9.17
CA ARG A 243 -6.74 -11.63 7.83
C ARG A 243 -7.79 -10.59 7.47
N PHE A 244 -7.35 -9.35 7.39
CA PHE A 244 -8.17 -8.22 7.00
C PHE A 244 -7.40 -7.42 5.94
N PRO A 245 -8.09 -6.87 4.93
CA PRO A 245 -7.47 -5.94 4.00
C PRO A 245 -7.08 -4.64 4.74
N THR A 246 -5.90 -4.11 4.42
CA THR A 246 -5.43 -2.77 4.82
C THR A 246 -4.70 -2.15 3.65
N SER A 247 -4.44 -0.85 3.75
CA SER A 247 -3.49 -0.16 2.89
C SER A 247 -2.52 0.70 3.71
N HIS A 248 -1.47 1.24 3.06
CA HIS A 248 -0.57 2.20 3.72
C HIS A 248 -1.28 3.47 4.22
N THR A 249 -2.48 3.79 3.72
CA THR A 249 -3.32 4.88 4.26
C THR A 249 -3.67 4.69 5.72
N ASP A 250 -3.65 3.43 6.20
CA ASP A 250 -4.02 3.06 7.56
C ASP A 250 -2.85 3.22 8.54
N LEU A 251 -1.61 3.36 8.05
CA LEU A 251 -0.43 3.49 8.92
C LEU A 251 -0.48 4.74 9.80
N VAL A 252 -0.80 5.90 9.21
CA VAL A 252 -0.87 7.18 9.95
C VAL A 252 -1.93 7.16 11.05
N PRO A 253 -3.21 6.82 10.78
CA PRO A 253 -4.22 6.73 11.83
C PRO A 253 -3.88 5.66 12.88
N THR A 254 -3.28 4.53 12.49
CA THR A 254 -2.77 3.52 13.44
C THR A 254 -1.71 4.10 14.38
N ILE A 255 -0.73 4.80 13.82
CA ILE A 255 0.34 5.46 14.59
C ILE A 255 -0.25 6.49 15.58
N PHE A 256 -1.23 7.27 15.13
CA PHE A 256 -1.91 8.25 15.99
C PHE A 256 -2.63 7.58 17.15
N GLU A 257 -3.42 6.53 16.88
CA GLU A 257 -4.11 5.76 17.91
C GLU A 257 -3.12 5.18 18.94
N LEU A 258 -2.04 4.56 18.45
CA LEU A 258 -1.02 3.99 19.33
C LEU A 258 -0.33 5.05 20.18
N ALA A 259 -0.06 6.24 19.63
CA ALA A 259 0.54 7.35 20.35
C ALA A 259 -0.44 8.13 21.25
N GLY A 260 -1.73 7.75 21.30
CA GLY A 260 -2.76 8.47 22.05
C GLY A 260 -3.09 9.85 21.48
N ILE A 261 -2.82 10.07 20.19
CA ILE A 261 -3.10 11.31 19.48
C ILE A 261 -4.51 11.21 18.87
N PRO A 262 -5.39 12.22 19.04
CA PRO A 262 -6.70 12.22 18.42
C PRO A 262 -6.63 12.05 16.90
N LEU A 263 -7.49 11.17 16.37
CA LEU A 263 -7.63 10.99 14.92
C LEU A 263 -8.17 12.27 14.26
N ARG A 264 -7.86 12.41 12.99
CA ARG A 264 -8.22 13.57 12.17
C ARG A 264 -9.24 13.14 11.11
N ASP A 265 -10.29 13.92 10.92
CA ASP A 265 -11.39 13.57 10.01
C ASP A 265 -10.92 13.41 8.55
N GLU A 266 -9.87 14.13 8.18
CA GLU A 266 -9.25 14.14 6.85
C GLU A 266 -8.36 12.94 6.53
N PHE A 267 -8.08 12.04 7.48
CA PHE A 267 -7.38 10.81 7.15
C PHE A 267 -8.22 9.98 6.18
N ASP A 268 -7.61 9.41 5.15
CA ASP A 268 -8.35 8.54 4.23
C ASP A 268 -8.47 7.12 4.77
N GLY A 269 -7.53 6.65 5.61
CA GLY A 269 -7.56 5.31 6.23
C GLY A 269 -8.14 5.27 7.65
N GLU A 270 -8.12 4.07 8.24
CA GLU A 270 -8.55 3.76 9.61
C GLU A 270 -7.41 3.16 10.46
N PRO A 271 -7.50 3.17 11.80
CA PRO A 271 -6.52 2.49 12.65
C PRO A 271 -6.61 0.96 12.55
N MET A 272 -5.50 0.33 12.18
CA MET A 272 -5.37 -1.12 12.08
C MET A 272 -5.77 -1.83 13.37
N PRO A 273 -6.48 -2.97 13.26
CA PRO A 273 -7.01 -3.73 14.39
C PRO A 273 -5.89 -4.52 15.10
N LEU A 274 -4.73 -3.93 15.37
CA LEU A 274 -3.53 -4.60 15.87
C LEU A 274 -3.74 -5.28 17.23
N LYS A 275 -4.74 -4.81 17.99
CA LYS A 275 -5.17 -5.36 19.29
C LYS A 275 -6.49 -6.15 19.20
N GLY A 276 -6.97 -6.47 18.00
CA GLY A 276 -8.13 -7.35 17.76
C GLY A 276 -9.49 -6.67 17.59
N GLN A 277 -9.56 -5.41 17.14
CA GLN A 277 -10.83 -4.68 16.96
C GLN A 277 -11.08 -4.27 15.50
N ARG A 278 -12.16 -4.79 14.89
CA ARG A 278 -12.52 -4.75 13.45
C ARG A 278 -12.32 -3.41 12.71
N GLN A 279 -11.97 -3.52 11.44
CA GLN A 279 -11.83 -2.44 10.45
C GLN A 279 -12.55 -2.73 9.12
N SER A 280 -12.72 -1.68 8.31
CA SER A 280 -13.21 -1.72 6.93
C SER A 280 -12.22 -1.09 5.93
N ASN A 281 -12.49 -1.28 4.62
CA ASN A 281 -11.53 -1.33 3.52
C ASN A 281 -11.30 0.03 2.82
N ASP A 282 -10.07 0.29 2.35
CA ASP A 282 -9.75 1.52 1.59
C ASP A 282 -8.70 1.41 0.45
N ALA A 283 -8.69 2.44 -0.41
CA ALA A 283 -8.25 2.43 -1.82
C ALA A 283 -6.97 3.23 -2.16
N LEU A 284 -6.48 3.02 -3.40
CA LEU A 284 -5.13 3.33 -3.92
C LEU A 284 -5.04 4.48 -4.95
N ASN A 285 -3.81 4.98 -5.15
CA ASN A 285 -3.42 6.15 -5.97
C ASN A 285 -2.52 5.81 -7.17
N ARG A 286 -2.67 6.60 -8.27
CA ARG A 286 -1.81 6.75 -9.46
C ARG A 286 -1.46 5.48 -10.27
N ASN A 287 -2.41 5.05 -11.09
CA ASN A 287 -2.29 3.90 -11.99
C ASN A 287 -3.10 4.19 -13.28
N THR A 288 -2.83 3.46 -14.37
CA THR A 288 -3.63 3.50 -15.62
C THR A 288 -4.93 2.69 -15.52
N TYR A 289 -5.30 2.28 -14.32
CA TYR A 289 -6.54 1.59 -13.98
C TYR A 289 -7.02 2.09 -12.62
N LYS A 290 -8.28 1.81 -12.29
CA LYS A 290 -8.83 1.95 -10.94
C LYS A 290 -9.31 0.58 -10.53
N THR A 291 -8.92 0.12 -9.35
CA THR A 291 -9.26 -1.20 -8.82
C THR A 291 -9.80 -1.07 -7.41
N LEU A 292 -10.72 -1.95 -7.05
CA LEU A 292 -11.12 -2.18 -5.68
C LEU A 292 -11.11 -3.66 -5.36
N ARG A 293 -10.95 -3.95 -4.08
CA ARG A 293 -11.13 -5.29 -3.53
C ARG A 293 -12.21 -5.26 -2.45
N VAL A 294 -13.13 -6.22 -2.52
CA VAL A 294 -14.07 -6.51 -1.43
C VAL A 294 -13.69 -7.87 -0.89
N ASP A 295 -13.19 -7.92 0.33
CA ASP A 295 -12.76 -9.15 0.98
C ASP A 295 -13.56 -9.38 2.27
N THR A 296 -14.12 -10.56 2.40
CA THR A 296 -14.97 -11.01 3.52
C THR A 296 -14.73 -12.49 3.77
N ASP A 297 -15.21 -13.02 4.89
CA ASP A 297 -15.10 -14.44 5.21
C ASP A 297 -15.80 -15.36 4.17
N ASP A 298 -16.83 -14.86 3.48
CA ASP A 298 -17.66 -15.65 2.56
C ASP A 298 -17.29 -15.47 1.08
N TYR A 299 -16.73 -14.32 0.71
CA TYR A 299 -16.38 -13.98 -0.66
C TYR A 299 -15.27 -12.93 -0.72
N ALA A 300 -14.45 -13.03 -1.77
CA ALA A 300 -13.42 -12.06 -2.10
C ALA A 300 -13.50 -11.73 -3.60
N PHE A 301 -13.69 -10.45 -3.92
CA PHE A 301 -13.78 -9.96 -5.28
C PHE A 301 -12.75 -8.88 -5.56
N MET A 302 -12.20 -8.91 -6.77
CA MET A 302 -11.40 -7.82 -7.34
C MET A 302 -12.12 -7.30 -8.57
N TYR A 303 -12.39 -6.00 -8.62
CA TYR A 303 -13.00 -5.32 -9.76
C TYR A 303 -12.09 -4.20 -10.26
N THR A 304 -11.79 -4.19 -11.55
CA THR A 304 -10.85 -3.26 -12.16
C THR A 304 -11.42 -2.65 -13.42
N VAL A 305 -11.25 -1.33 -13.58
CA VAL A 305 -11.53 -0.60 -14.81
C VAL A 305 -10.25 0.04 -15.31
N TRP A 306 -9.85 -0.35 -16.52
CA TRP A 306 -8.68 0.18 -17.21
C TRP A 306 -8.98 1.53 -17.85
N CYS A 307 -7.94 2.35 -18.05
CA CYS A 307 -8.03 3.60 -18.81
C CYS A 307 -8.56 3.42 -20.24
N THR A 308 -8.52 2.19 -20.77
CA THR A 308 -9.09 1.79 -22.07
C THR A 308 -10.59 1.48 -22.00
N ASN A 309 -11.22 1.62 -20.83
CA ASN A 309 -12.58 1.20 -20.50
C ASN A 309 -12.81 -0.33 -20.55
N GLU A 310 -11.73 -1.12 -20.54
CA GLU A 310 -11.81 -2.56 -20.34
C GLU A 310 -11.98 -2.88 -18.86
N HIS A 311 -12.69 -3.97 -18.58
CA HIS A 311 -13.11 -4.33 -17.24
C HIS A 311 -12.66 -5.74 -16.86
N GLU A 312 -12.37 -5.92 -15.58
CA GLU A 312 -12.06 -7.21 -14.99
C GLU A 312 -12.85 -7.42 -13.71
N LEU A 313 -13.31 -8.64 -13.51
CA LEU A 313 -13.92 -9.11 -12.26
C LEU A 313 -13.37 -10.50 -11.93
N TYR A 314 -12.84 -10.69 -10.74
CA TYR A 314 -12.27 -11.97 -10.29
C TYR A 314 -12.85 -12.39 -8.93
N ASP A 315 -13.09 -13.70 -8.72
CA ASP A 315 -13.47 -14.33 -7.44
C ASP A 315 -12.27 -14.98 -6.72
N MET A 316 -11.09 -14.37 -6.82
CA MET A 316 -9.79 -14.93 -6.40
C MET A 316 -9.39 -16.27 -7.04
N LYS A 317 -10.20 -16.85 -7.95
CA LYS A 317 -9.84 -18.03 -8.77
C LYS A 317 -9.22 -17.68 -10.12
N MET A 318 -8.84 -16.40 -10.32
CA MET A 318 -8.02 -15.93 -11.45
C MET A 318 -8.60 -16.11 -12.86
N ASN A 319 -9.92 -16.27 -13.00
CA ASN A 319 -10.63 -16.17 -14.28
C ASN A 319 -11.42 -14.87 -14.35
N ASN A 320 -11.28 -14.10 -15.44
CA ASN A 320 -12.05 -12.86 -15.60
C ASN A 320 -13.53 -13.23 -15.84
N LEU A 321 -14.36 -12.92 -14.85
CA LEU A 321 -15.79 -13.19 -14.83
C LEU A 321 -16.61 -12.07 -15.47
N TYR A 322 -16.01 -10.92 -15.76
CA TYR A 322 -16.72 -9.76 -16.28
C TYR A 322 -17.42 -10.08 -17.61
N GLY A 323 -18.69 -9.68 -17.72
CA GLY A 323 -19.52 -9.94 -18.91
C GLY A 323 -20.11 -11.35 -19.01
N SER A 324 -19.84 -12.24 -18.05
CA SER A 324 -20.52 -13.54 -17.99
C SER A 324 -21.94 -13.40 -17.43
N ASN A 325 -22.88 -14.20 -17.96
CA ASN A 325 -24.27 -14.27 -17.48
C ASN A 325 -24.46 -15.39 -16.45
N SER A 326 -23.48 -15.57 -15.55
CA SER A 326 -23.49 -16.59 -14.51
C SER A 326 -23.50 -15.96 -13.12
N THR A 327 -23.46 -16.80 -12.09
CA THR A 327 -23.36 -16.36 -10.69
C THR A 327 -21.98 -16.68 -10.10
N THR A 328 -21.52 -15.87 -9.15
CA THR A 328 -20.36 -16.17 -8.31
C THR A 328 -20.66 -15.85 -6.85
N SER A 329 -20.29 -16.74 -5.93
CA SER A 329 -20.67 -16.68 -4.50
C SER A 329 -22.14 -16.29 -4.26
N SER A 330 -23.05 -16.90 -5.03
CA SER A 330 -24.51 -16.64 -5.01
C SER A 330 -24.97 -15.28 -5.58
N PHE A 331 -24.07 -14.44 -6.08
CA PHE A 331 -24.42 -13.16 -6.72
C PHE A 331 -24.48 -13.29 -8.24
N ASP A 332 -25.51 -12.71 -8.85
CA ASP A 332 -25.57 -12.50 -10.30
C ASP A 332 -24.47 -11.54 -10.75
N ILE A 333 -23.66 -11.96 -11.73
CA ILE A 333 -22.44 -11.24 -12.12
C ILE A 333 -22.73 -9.86 -12.75
N PRO A 334 -23.72 -9.70 -13.65
CA PRO A 334 -24.14 -8.39 -14.13
C PRO A 334 -24.56 -7.44 -13.00
N GLN A 335 -25.40 -7.90 -12.07
CA GLN A 335 -25.83 -7.12 -10.92
C GLN A 335 -24.65 -6.74 -10.00
N LEU A 336 -23.78 -7.71 -9.69
CA LEU A 336 -22.57 -7.53 -8.89
C LEU A 336 -21.66 -6.48 -9.52
N SER A 337 -21.40 -6.60 -10.82
CA SER A 337 -20.51 -5.68 -11.55
C SER A 337 -20.99 -4.24 -11.46
N ALA A 338 -22.31 -3.99 -11.58
CA ALA A 338 -22.87 -2.64 -11.47
C ALA A 338 -22.67 -2.00 -10.08
N ARG A 339 -22.71 -2.82 -9.02
CA ARG A 339 -22.50 -2.38 -7.63
C ARG A 339 -21.03 -2.13 -7.34
N LEU A 340 -20.16 -3.02 -7.80
CA LEU A 340 -18.72 -2.83 -7.69
C LEU A 340 -18.26 -1.62 -8.50
N ASP A 341 -18.82 -1.36 -9.68
CA ASP A 341 -18.55 -0.15 -10.47
C ASP A 341 -18.95 1.14 -9.72
N THR A 342 -20.12 1.14 -9.10
CA THR A 342 -20.58 2.28 -8.28
C THR A 342 -19.72 2.48 -7.04
N LEU A 343 -19.32 1.39 -6.39
CA LEU A 343 -18.40 1.43 -5.26
C LEU A 343 -17.03 1.96 -5.69
N LEU A 344 -16.52 1.52 -6.85
CA LEU A 344 -15.27 2.02 -7.42
C LEU A 344 -15.35 3.51 -7.70
N LEU A 345 -16.45 3.97 -8.28
CA LEU A 345 -16.69 5.38 -8.54
C LEU A 345 -16.70 6.20 -7.25
N THR A 346 -17.28 5.66 -6.19
CA THR A 346 -17.30 6.30 -4.86
C THR A 346 -15.89 6.46 -4.30
N LEU A 347 -15.05 5.44 -4.44
CA LEU A 347 -13.69 5.40 -3.89
C LEU A 347 -12.65 6.12 -4.78
N LYS A 348 -12.89 6.21 -6.10
CA LYS A 348 -11.94 6.72 -7.10
C LYS A 348 -11.41 8.14 -6.83
N ALA A 349 -12.21 8.98 -6.17
CA ALA A 349 -11.86 10.35 -5.80
C ALA A 349 -12.30 10.71 -4.37
N CYS A 350 -12.47 9.70 -3.52
CA CYS A 350 -12.93 9.90 -2.15
C CYS A 350 -11.94 10.72 -1.33
N LYS A 351 -12.44 11.32 -0.25
CA LYS A 351 -11.63 11.93 0.82
C LYS A 351 -12.28 11.68 2.16
N GLY A 352 -11.48 11.36 3.18
CA GLY A 352 -11.95 11.21 4.56
C GLY A 352 -13.01 10.12 4.69
N ILE A 353 -14.14 10.47 5.34
CA ILE A 353 -15.21 9.51 5.66
C ILE A 353 -15.80 8.80 4.43
N ALA A 354 -15.74 9.40 3.24
CA ALA A 354 -16.23 8.77 2.02
C ALA A 354 -15.36 7.60 1.55
N CYS A 355 -14.06 7.63 1.89
CA CYS A 355 -13.16 6.50 1.68
C CYS A 355 -13.53 5.39 2.66
N ARG A 356 -13.49 5.70 3.97
CA ARG A 356 -13.76 4.75 5.06
C ARG A 356 -15.14 4.10 5.02
N ARG A 357 -16.17 4.84 4.60
CA ARG A 357 -17.58 4.42 4.68
C ARG A 357 -18.31 4.68 3.37
N PRO A 358 -17.93 3.98 2.29
CA PRO A 358 -18.45 4.28 0.96
C PRO A 358 -19.93 3.87 0.84
N TRP A 359 -20.36 2.80 1.51
CA TRP A 359 -21.78 2.40 1.55
C TRP A 359 -22.66 3.42 2.28
N GLN A 360 -22.19 3.99 3.40
CA GLN A 360 -22.93 5.05 4.11
C GLN A 360 -22.96 6.35 3.30
N THR A 361 -21.92 6.59 2.49
CA THR A 361 -21.89 7.72 1.55
C THR A 361 -22.91 7.55 0.42
N LEU A 362 -23.04 6.33 -0.12
CA LEU A 362 -24.02 6.00 -1.15
C LEU A 362 -25.46 5.94 -0.60
N PHE A 363 -25.64 5.46 0.64
CA PHE A 363 -26.93 5.28 1.31
C PHE A 363 -26.95 5.96 2.68
N PRO A 364 -27.15 7.29 2.74
CA PRO A 364 -27.10 8.06 3.99
C PRO A 364 -28.15 7.65 5.04
N THR A 365 -29.20 6.93 4.64
CA THR A 365 -30.23 6.41 5.56
C THR A 365 -29.72 5.24 6.42
N GLY A 366 -28.58 4.62 6.07
CA GLY A 366 -27.93 3.55 6.84
C GLY A 366 -28.50 2.14 6.63
N ASN A 367 -29.43 1.95 5.69
CA ASN A 367 -30.03 0.64 5.40
C ASN A 367 -29.10 -0.31 4.64
N VAL A 368 -28.03 0.20 4.03
CA VAL A 368 -27.05 -0.58 3.26
C VAL A 368 -25.68 -0.38 3.89
N ASN A 369 -25.14 -1.43 4.51
CA ASN A 369 -23.85 -1.38 5.22
C ASN A 369 -22.76 -2.21 4.53
N GLY A 370 -23.12 -2.96 3.50
CA GLY A 370 -22.18 -3.79 2.76
C GLY A 370 -22.74 -4.26 1.43
N LEU A 371 -21.92 -5.04 0.72
CA LEU A 371 -22.30 -5.56 -0.60
C LEU A 371 -23.54 -6.48 -0.54
N VAL A 372 -23.70 -7.27 0.53
CA VAL A 372 -24.87 -8.15 0.71
C VAL A 372 -26.17 -7.34 0.71
N ASP A 373 -26.25 -6.25 1.48
CA ASP A 373 -27.42 -5.37 1.51
C ASP A 373 -27.62 -4.69 0.16
N ALA A 374 -26.53 -4.25 -0.49
CA ALA A 374 -26.58 -3.59 -1.79
C ALA A 374 -27.09 -4.52 -2.91
N MET A 375 -26.93 -5.84 -2.76
CA MET A 375 -27.42 -6.86 -3.70
C MET A 375 -28.93 -7.09 -3.60
N ASP A 376 -29.66 -6.42 -2.69
CA ASP A 376 -31.12 -6.45 -2.68
C ASP A 376 -31.70 -5.92 -4.03
N PRO A 377 -32.61 -6.66 -4.68
CA PRO A 377 -33.27 -6.23 -5.92
C PRO A 377 -33.97 -4.86 -5.84
N LEU A 378 -34.37 -4.42 -4.65
CA LEU A 378 -34.94 -3.08 -4.42
C LEU A 378 -33.99 -1.94 -4.86
N HIS A 379 -32.68 -2.21 -4.90
CA HIS A 379 -31.66 -1.26 -5.30
C HIS A 379 -31.17 -1.45 -6.75
N ASP A 380 -31.70 -2.41 -7.51
CA ASP A 380 -31.23 -2.70 -8.89
C ASP A 380 -31.28 -1.48 -9.80
N SER A 381 -32.41 -0.77 -9.83
CA SER A 381 -32.58 0.41 -10.69
C SER A 381 -31.59 1.53 -10.34
N PHE A 382 -31.25 1.68 -9.06
CA PHE A 382 -30.25 2.64 -8.62
C PHE A 382 -28.88 2.31 -9.22
N PHE A 383 -28.38 1.10 -9.00
CA PHE A 383 -27.04 0.70 -9.48
C PHE A 383 -26.96 0.51 -11.00
N LEU A 384 -28.03 0.06 -11.65
CA LEU A 384 -28.02 -0.26 -13.09
C LEU A 384 -28.31 0.97 -13.96
N VAL A 385 -29.21 1.85 -13.53
CA VAL A 385 -29.75 2.93 -14.37
C VAL A 385 -29.30 4.30 -13.89
N SER A 386 -29.30 4.54 -12.58
CA SER A 386 -29.11 5.91 -12.04
C SER A 386 -27.63 6.29 -11.92
N GLN A 387 -26.73 5.31 -11.88
CA GLN A 387 -25.31 5.56 -11.67
C GLN A 387 -24.56 5.83 -12.99
N PRO A 388 -23.72 6.88 -13.04
CA PRO A 388 -22.71 6.97 -14.08
C PRO A 388 -21.68 5.84 -13.91
N ARG A 389 -21.04 5.45 -15.02
CA ARG A 389 -20.04 4.37 -15.04
C ARG A 389 -18.63 4.90 -14.90
N VAL A 390 -17.78 4.15 -14.22
CA VAL A 390 -16.33 4.46 -14.22
C VAL A 390 -15.84 4.34 -15.65
N THR A 391 -15.43 5.47 -16.21
CA THR A 391 -14.98 5.57 -17.60
C THR A 391 -13.84 6.57 -17.69
N PHE A 392 -13.12 6.52 -18.81
CA PHE A 392 -12.02 7.42 -19.12
C PHE A 392 -12.21 7.94 -20.54
N THR A 393 -12.00 9.25 -20.72
CA THR A 393 -12.13 9.90 -22.03
C THR A 393 -10.94 9.56 -22.95
N THR A 394 -9.76 9.42 -22.35
CA THR A 394 -8.53 9.00 -23.02
C THR A 394 -7.64 8.27 -22.03
N CYS A 395 -6.87 7.30 -22.52
CA CYS A 395 -5.89 6.62 -21.69
C CYS A 395 -4.60 7.44 -21.60
N SER A 396 -4.46 8.21 -20.52
CA SER A 396 -3.23 8.92 -20.15
C SER A 396 -2.28 8.04 -19.35
N LEU A 397 -0.98 8.33 -19.41
CA LEU A 397 0.08 7.63 -18.64
C LEU A 397 0.09 7.97 -17.13
N GLY A 398 -1.02 8.45 -16.59
CA GLY A 398 -1.15 8.88 -15.19
C GLY A 398 -2.49 9.55 -14.92
N TYR A 399 -2.69 9.95 -13.66
CA TYR A 399 -3.90 10.66 -13.23
C TYR A 399 -3.96 12.04 -13.88
N ASN A 400 -5.01 12.28 -14.65
CA ASN A 400 -5.38 13.59 -15.16
C ASN A 400 -6.89 13.76 -14.98
N ALA A 401 -7.29 14.62 -14.03
CA ALA A 401 -8.68 14.82 -13.66
C ALA A 401 -9.60 15.13 -14.87
N GLU A 402 -9.10 15.78 -15.91
CA GLU A 402 -9.86 16.16 -17.10
C GLU A 402 -10.31 14.94 -17.94
N VAL A 403 -9.65 13.80 -17.80
CA VAL A 403 -9.89 12.61 -18.64
C VAL A 403 -10.40 11.41 -17.83
N GLU A 404 -10.61 11.60 -16.53
CA GLU A 404 -11.04 10.55 -15.59
C GLU A 404 -12.55 10.28 -15.63
N GLY A 405 -13.30 10.96 -16.52
CA GLY A 405 -14.74 10.76 -16.64
C GLY A 405 -15.50 11.15 -15.36
N PRO A 406 -16.56 10.41 -14.99
CA PRO A 406 -17.27 10.62 -13.73
C PRO A 406 -16.35 10.43 -12.51
N LEU A 407 -16.45 11.35 -11.55
CA LEU A 407 -15.67 11.36 -10.31
C LEU A 407 -16.50 11.18 -9.04
N SER A 408 -17.82 11.14 -9.16
CA SER A 408 -18.72 11.02 -8.01
C SER A 408 -19.97 10.22 -8.39
N PRO A 409 -20.45 9.36 -7.49
CA PRO A 409 -21.69 8.61 -7.70
C PRO A 409 -22.91 9.50 -7.47
N VAL A 410 -24.07 9.01 -7.92
CA VAL A 410 -25.37 9.53 -7.45
C VAL A 410 -25.64 9.00 -6.05
N ILE A 411 -26.14 9.82 -5.13
CA ILE A 411 -26.49 9.39 -3.77
C ILE A 411 -27.93 8.87 -3.75
N PHE A 412 -28.16 7.73 -3.11
CA PHE A 412 -29.50 7.12 -3.03
C PHE A 412 -30.47 8.02 -2.27
N GLY A 413 -31.60 8.35 -2.90
CA GLY A 413 -32.64 9.19 -2.29
C GLY A 413 -32.34 10.69 -2.26
N ALA A 414 -31.17 11.13 -2.74
CA ALA A 414 -30.95 12.54 -3.03
C ALA A 414 -31.89 12.91 -4.19
N ALA A 415 -32.93 13.69 -3.90
CA ALA A 415 -33.81 14.22 -4.93
C ALA A 415 -33.00 15.17 -5.81
N ASP A 416 -32.62 14.73 -7.00
CA ASP A 416 -32.17 15.63 -8.06
C ASP A 416 -32.89 15.28 -9.37
N GLU A 417 -34.06 15.91 -9.53
CA GLU A 417 -34.73 16.14 -10.81
C GLU A 417 -33.96 17.13 -11.70
N THR A 418 -32.73 17.54 -11.38
CA THR A 418 -31.96 18.39 -12.30
C THR A 418 -31.21 17.55 -13.34
N ALA A 419 -31.88 17.40 -14.48
CA ALA A 419 -31.28 17.55 -15.80
C ALA A 419 -30.18 16.55 -16.21
N ILE A 420 -30.58 15.28 -16.40
CA ILE A 420 -30.05 14.52 -17.53
C ILE A 420 -31.07 14.64 -18.66
N GLU A 421 -31.06 15.77 -19.37
CA GLU A 421 -31.77 15.82 -20.66
C GLU A 421 -31.11 14.80 -21.61
N PRO A 422 -31.91 13.97 -22.29
CA PRO A 422 -31.38 12.98 -23.23
C PRO A 422 -30.77 13.72 -24.43
N ARG A 423 -29.47 13.51 -24.66
CA ARG A 423 -28.83 13.92 -25.92
C ARG A 423 -29.54 13.22 -27.08
N GLN A 424 -30.12 14.01 -27.97
CA GLN A 424 -30.52 13.60 -29.32
C GLN A 424 -29.30 13.20 -30.16
#